data_AF-A0A812UZC3-F1
#
_entry.id   AF-A0A812UZC3-F1
#
_cell.length_a   1.000
_cell.length_b   1.000
_cell.length_c   1.000
_cell.angle_alpha   90.00
_cell.angle_beta   90.00
_cell.angle_gamma   90.00
#
_symmetry.space_group_name_H-M   'P 1'
#
loop_
_entity.id
_entity.type
_entity.pdbx_description
1 polymer ?
#
loop_
_entity_poly.entity_id
_entity_poly.type
_entity_poly.pdbx_seq_one_letter_code
_entity_poly.pdbx_strand_id
1 'polypeptide(L)'
;APLTRLLLLSAEEPHSCAAEAAAVCAMLSLQAPWLPSQNKDRLATCKESFAVYEGDLVTLLNIYRQYETYRQSDQEWAKRHLLNAKLLDRALRVKQQLGMYLS
;
A
#
# COMPACT_ATOMS: atom_id res chain seq x y z
N ALA A 1 14.32 -8.22 -10.61
CA ALA A 1 14.30 -8.80 -9.25
C ALA A 1 14.60 -7.82 -8.09
N PRO A 2 14.31 -6.50 -8.15
CA PRO A 2 14.59 -5.61 -7.00
C PRO A 2 13.63 -5.84 -5.81
N LEU A 3 12.37 -6.19 -6.08
CA LEU A 3 11.37 -6.47 -5.04
C LEU A 3 11.70 -7.75 -4.25
N THR A 4 12.20 -8.78 -4.92
CA THR A 4 12.62 -10.04 -4.29
C THR A 4 13.77 -9.82 -3.31
N ARG A 5 14.73 -8.96 -3.68
CA ARG A 5 15.86 -8.61 -2.82
C ARG A 5 15.42 -7.80 -1.60
N LEU A 6 14.46 -6.89 -1.77
CA LEU A 6 13.89 -6.12 -0.66
C LEU A 6 13.18 -7.03 0.36
N LEU A 7 12.42 -8.02 -0.11
CA LEU A 7 11.75 -8.99 0.77
C LEU A 7 12.74 -9.87 1.53
N LEU A 8 13.75 -10.42 0.85
CA LEU A 8 14.76 -11.28 1.48
C LEU A 8 15.54 -10.52 2.55
N LEU A 9 16.02 -9.31 2.25
CA LEU A 9 16.76 -8.48 3.21
C LEU A 9 15.91 -8.02 4.40
N SER A 10 14.59 -7.85 4.20
CA SER A 10 13.67 -7.46 5.27
C SER A 10 13.25 -8.60 6.21
N ALA A 11 13.59 -9.84 5.85
CA ALA A 11 13.33 -11.04 6.65
C ALA A 11 14.59 -11.54 7.39
N GLU A 12 15.78 -11.09 7.00
CA GLU A 12 17.04 -11.41 7.67
C GLU A 12 17.29 -10.48 8.86
N GLU A 13 17.83 -11.03 9.96
CA GLU A 13 18.28 -10.20 11.08
C GLU A 13 19.32 -9.16 10.63
N PRO A 14 19.26 -7.91 11.16
CA PRO A 14 18.44 -7.45 12.30
C PRO A 14 17.06 -6.92 11.92
N HIS A 15 16.63 -7.06 10.66
CA HIS A 15 15.43 -6.40 10.16
C HIS A 15 14.21 -7.31 10.35
N SER A 16 13.36 -7.00 11.32
CA SER A 16 12.10 -7.72 11.58
C SER A 16 10.89 -7.08 10.86
N CYS A 17 11.10 -6.53 9.66
CA CYS A 17 10.12 -5.71 8.93
C CYS A 17 9.53 -6.43 7.70
N ALA A 18 9.59 -7.76 7.67
CA ALA A 18 9.08 -8.56 6.55
C ALA A 18 7.60 -8.30 6.25
N ALA A 19 6.80 -7.96 7.28
CA ALA A 19 5.38 -7.64 7.14
C ALA A 19 5.14 -6.34 6.37
N GLU A 20 5.88 -5.27 6.70
CA GLU A 20 5.85 -3.98 6.02
C GLU A 20 6.38 -4.10 4.59
N ALA A 21 7.49 -4.79 4.41
CA ALA A 21 8.10 -5.02 3.12
C ALA A 21 7.15 -5.81 2.19
N ALA A 22 6.46 -6.83 2.70
CA ALA A 22 5.43 -7.55 1.95
C ALA A 22 4.27 -6.65 1.53
N ALA A 23 3.84 -5.73 2.39
CA ALA A 23 2.79 -4.77 2.05
C ALA A 23 3.23 -3.79 0.95
N VAL A 24 4.44 -3.24 1.05
CA VAL A 24 5.02 -2.36 0.02
C VAL A 24 5.20 -3.10 -1.30
N CYS A 25 5.74 -4.32 -1.28
CA CYS A 25 5.88 -5.16 -2.48
C CYS A 25 4.53 -5.49 -3.11
N ALA A 26 3.50 -5.78 -2.30
CA ALA A 26 2.15 -5.99 -2.81
C ALA A 26 1.61 -4.73 -3.52
N MET A 27 1.79 -3.55 -2.94
CA MET A 27 1.40 -2.28 -3.55
C MET A 27 2.17 -1.97 -4.84
N LEU A 28 3.48 -2.22 -4.87
CA LEU A 28 4.34 -2.02 -6.05
C LEU A 28 4.09 -3.03 -7.18
N SER A 29 3.58 -4.22 -6.86
CA SER A 29 3.24 -5.25 -7.85
C SER A 29 1.99 -4.91 -8.67
N LEU A 30 1.26 -3.88 -8.26
CA LEU A 30 0.02 -3.42 -8.87
C LEU A 30 0.23 -2.05 -9.53
N GLN A 31 -0.82 -1.56 -10.19
CA GLN A 31 -0.86 -0.19 -10.69
C GLN A 31 -1.00 0.80 -9.52
N ALA A 32 -0.70 2.08 -9.78
CA ALA A 32 -0.89 3.13 -8.78
C ALA A 32 -2.34 3.12 -8.24
N PRO A 33 -2.54 3.26 -6.92
CA PRO A 33 -3.86 3.05 -6.30
C PRO A 33 -4.84 4.21 -6.58
N TRP A 34 -4.38 5.30 -7.18
CA TRP A 34 -5.16 6.52 -7.41
C TRP A 34 -6.17 6.37 -8.55
N LEU A 35 -7.41 6.78 -8.29
CA LEU A 35 -8.44 6.92 -9.31
C LEU A 35 -8.23 8.21 -10.12
N PRO A 36 -8.50 8.19 -11.44
CA PRO A 36 -8.52 9.41 -12.23
C PRO A 36 -9.67 10.32 -11.74
N SER A 37 -9.38 11.61 -11.61
CA SER A 37 -10.35 12.63 -11.19
C SER A 37 -10.33 13.78 -12.19
N GLN A 38 -11.51 14.28 -12.57
CA GLN A 38 -11.63 15.50 -13.37
C GLN A 38 -11.17 16.74 -12.58
N ASN A 39 -11.33 16.69 -11.25
CA ASN A 39 -10.81 17.71 -10.35
C ASN A 39 -9.38 17.31 -9.93
N LYS A 40 -8.39 17.93 -10.58
CA LYS A 40 -6.97 17.67 -10.33
C LYS A 40 -6.51 18.18 -8.97
N ASP A 41 -7.03 19.32 -8.52
CA ASP A 41 -6.67 19.91 -7.23
C ASP A 41 -7.08 19.01 -6.07
N ARG A 42 -8.30 18.46 -6.12
CA ARG A 42 -8.77 17.48 -5.14
C ARG A 42 -7.88 16.23 -5.09
N LEU A 43 -7.43 15.75 -6.26
CA LEU A 43 -6.52 14.60 -6.33
C LEU A 43 -5.14 14.93 -5.74
N ALA A 44 -4.62 16.13 -5.99
CA ALA A 44 -3.37 16.60 -5.41
C ALA A 44 -3.47 16.67 -3.87
N THR A 45 -4.52 17.29 -3.35
CA THR A 45 -4.76 17.36 -1.89
C THR A 45 -4.89 15.97 -1.27
N CYS A 46 -5.56 15.01 -1.94
CA CYS A 46 -5.62 13.63 -1.46
C CYS A 46 -4.21 13.02 -1.41
N LYS A 47 -3.41 13.16 -2.47
CA LYS A 47 -2.03 12.63 -2.50
C LYS A 47 -1.17 13.23 -1.39
N GLU A 48 -1.23 14.54 -1.20
CA GLU A 48 -0.52 15.25 -0.13
C GLU A 48 -0.95 14.76 1.26
N SER A 49 -2.23 14.47 1.47
CA SER A 49 -2.72 13.97 2.76
C SER A 49 -2.16 12.59 3.15
N PHE A 50 -1.71 11.79 2.18
CA PHE A 50 -1.07 10.50 2.43
C PHE A 50 0.46 10.56 2.38
N ALA A 51 1.02 11.62 1.80
CA ALA A 51 2.46 11.79 1.65
C ALA A 51 3.12 11.88 3.02
N VAL A 52 4.22 11.14 3.17
CA VAL A 52 5.03 11.15 4.39
C VAL A 52 6.45 11.57 4.06
N TYR A 53 7.17 12.12 5.04
CA TYR A 53 8.51 12.68 4.87
C TYR A 53 9.52 11.63 4.38
N GLU A 54 9.32 10.37 4.78
CA GLU A 54 10.16 9.23 4.45
C GLU A 54 10.04 8.80 2.97
N GLY A 55 9.08 9.35 2.23
CA GLY A 55 8.97 9.22 0.78
C GLY A 55 7.91 8.22 0.29
N ASP A 56 8.03 7.85 -0.99
CA ASP A 56 6.96 7.19 -1.75
C ASP A 56 6.62 5.78 -1.24
N LEU A 57 7.63 4.99 -0.86
CA LEU A 57 7.41 3.62 -0.38
C LEU A 57 6.65 3.61 0.95
N VAL A 58 7.01 4.53 1.85
CA VAL A 58 6.33 4.67 3.15
C VAL A 58 4.95 5.30 2.95
N THR A 59 4.78 6.16 1.95
CA THR A 59 3.46 6.67 1.53
C THR A 59 2.55 5.52 1.05
N LEU A 60 3.06 4.58 0.24
CA LEU A 60 2.31 3.39 -0.17
C LEU A 60 1.94 2.49 1.02
N LEU A 61 2.86 2.32 1.98
CA LEU A 61 2.60 1.60 3.22
C LEU A 61 1.53 2.29 4.06
N ASN A 62 1.55 3.62 4.13
CA ASN A 62 0.57 4.44 4.83
C ASN A 62 -0.84 4.23 4.25
N ILE A 63 -0.97 4.32 2.91
CA ILE A 63 -2.22 4.06 2.20
C ILE A 63 -2.74 2.65 2.49
N TYR A 64 -1.86 1.64 2.41
CA TYR A 64 -2.20 0.24 2.68
C TYR A 64 -2.76 0.06 4.10
N ARG A 65 -2.03 0.57 5.12
CA ARG A 65 -2.40 0.43 6.54
C ARG A 65 -3.72 1.12 6.87
N GLN A 66 -3.92 2.33 6.36
CA GLN A 66 -5.18 3.05 6.57
C GLN A 66 -6.34 2.31 5.90
N TYR A 67 -6.18 1.83 4.67
CA TYR A 67 -7.22 1.06 4.00
C TYR A 67 -7.54 -0.24 4.76
N GLU A 68 -6.53 -0.98 5.20
CA GLU A 68 -6.72 -2.21 5.98
C GLU A 68 -7.54 -1.95 7.26
N THR A 69 -7.30 -0.81 7.90
CA THR A 69 -8.00 -0.38 9.13
C THR A 69 -9.46 0.01 8.86
N TYR A 70 -9.73 0.80 7.82
CA TYR A 70 -11.05 1.42 7.60
C TYR A 70 -11.97 0.62 6.68
N ARG A 71 -11.48 -0.30 5.85
CA ARG A 71 -12.29 -0.98 4.82
C ARG A 71 -13.51 -1.73 5.35
N GLN A 72 -13.51 -2.15 6.63
CA GLN A 72 -14.62 -2.89 7.24
C GLN A 72 -15.68 -1.96 7.83
N SER A 73 -15.26 -0.87 8.48
CA SER A 73 -16.14 0.08 9.15
C SER A 73 -16.65 1.19 8.23
N ASP A 74 -15.92 1.48 7.16
CA ASP A 74 -16.16 2.62 6.28
C ASP A 74 -15.93 2.25 4.81
N GLN A 75 -16.98 1.71 4.19
CA GLN A 75 -16.93 1.20 2.81
C GLN A 75 -16.67 2.30 1.77
N GLU A 76 -17.00 3.56 2.08
CA GLU A 76 -16.81 4.70 1.17
C GLU A 76 -15.46 5.40 1.39
N TRP A 77 -14.64 4.95 2.35
CA TRP A 77 -13.33 5.55 2.66
C TRP A 77 -12.43 5.65 1.42
N ALA A 78 -12.22 4.54 0.70
CA ALA A 78 -11.35 4.53 -0.47
C ALA A 78 -11.85 5.51 -1.55
N LYS A 79 -13.16 5.54 -1.81
CA LYS A 79 -13.75 6.44 -2.81
C LYS A 79 -13.61 7.91 -2.42
N ARG A 80 -13.79 8.26 -1.14
CA ARG A 80 -13.61 9.65 -0.65
C ARG A 80 -12.17 10.14 -0.84
N HIS A 81 -11.21 9.25 -0.63
CA HIS A 81 -9.77 9.48 -0.81
C HIS A 81 -9.27 9.27 -2.26
N LEU A 82 -10.18 9.06 -3.23
CA LEU A 82 -9.85 8.82 -4.65
C LEU A 82 -8.91 7.62 -4.84
N LEU A 83 -9.13 6.55 -4.08
CA LEU A 83 -8.39 5.30 -4.13
C LEU A 83 -9.24 4.18 -4.73
N ASN A 84 -8.59 3.29 -5.47
CA ASN A 84 -9.23 2.12 -6.07
C ASN A 84 -9.33 0.98 -5.06
N ALA A 85 -10.49 0.85 -4.40
CA ALA A 85 -10.76 -0.20 -3.42
C ALA A 85 -10.48 -1.62 -3.94
N LYS A 86 -10.87 -1.93 -5.19
CA LYS A 86 -10.64 -3.26 -5.79
C LYS A 86 -9.15 -3.58 -5.92
N LEU A 87 -8.34 -2.58 -6.26
CA LEU A 87 -6.89 -2.71 -6.35
C LEU A 87 -6.29 -2.90 -4.95
N LEU A 88 -6.74 -2.14 -3.96
CA LEU A 88 -6.27 -2.27 -2.58
C LEU A 88 -6.67 -3.63 -1.96
N ASP A 89 -7.88 -4.14 -2.22
CA ASP A 89 -8.27 -5.50 -1.82
C ASP A 89 -7.37 -6.56 -2.46
N ARG A 90 -6.94 -6.34 -3.71
CA ARG A 90 -5.97 -7.22 -4.35
C ARG A 90 -4.61 -7.12 -3.67
N ALA A 91 -4.17 -5.92 -3.27
CA ALA A 91 -2.92 -5.73 -2.53
C ALA A 91 -2.93 -6.50 -1.19
N LEU A 92 -4.05 -6.46 -0.45
CA LEU A 92 -4.23 -7.24 0.78
C LEU A 92 -4.05 -8.75 0.53
N ARG A 93 -4.66 -9.28 -0.54
CA ARG A 93 -4.51 -10.70 -0.94
C ARG A 93 -3.07 -11.05 -1.33
N VAL A 94 -2.40 -10.20 -2.11
CA VAL A 94 -0.99 -10.42 -2.50
C VAL A 94 -0.09 -10.42 -1.27
N LYS A 95 -0.28 -9.49 -0.33
CA LYS A 95 0.49 -9.46 0.93
C LYS A 95 0.29 -10.74 1.74
N GLN A 96 -0.93 -11.26 1.82
CA GLN A 96 -1.20 -12.54 2.49
C GLN A 96 -0.45 -13.69 1.81
N GLN A 97 -0.48 -13.76 0.48
CA GLN A 97 0.27 -14.77 -0.28
C GLN A 97 1.78 -14.65 -0.03
N LEU A 98 2.34 -13.44 -0.08
CA LEU A 98 3.76 -13.21 0.20
C LEU A 98 4.12 -13.61 1.64
N GLY A 99 3.26 -13.32 2.61
CA GLY A 99 3.45 -13.73 4.00
C GLY A 99 3.51 -15.26 4.17
N MET A 100 2.69 -16.01 3.42
CA MET A 100 2.73 -17.48 3.45
C MET A 100 4.03 -18.08 2.87
N TYR A 101 4.68 -17.39 1.94
CA TYR A 101 5.96 -17.84 1.38
C TYR A 101 7.18 -17.46 2.23
N LEU A 102 7.01 -16.52 3.17
CA LEU A 102 8.08 -15.99 4.03
C LEU A 102 8.05 -16.58 5.46
N SER A 103 7.01 -17.35 5.81
CA SER A 103 6.87 -18.12 7.05
C SER A 103 7.46 -19.52 6.92
#